data_AF-A0AAW1EKS4-F1
#
_entry.id   AF-A0AAW1EKS4-F1
#
_cell.length_a   1.000
_cell.length_b   1.000
_cell.length_c   1.000
_cell.angle_alpha   90.00
_cell.angle_beta   90.00
_cell.angle_gamma   90.00
#
_symmetry.space_group_name_H-M   'P 1'
#
loop_
_entity.id
_entity.type
_entity.pdbx_description
1 polymer ?
#
loop_
_entity_poly.entity_id
_entity_poly.type
_entity_poly.pdbx_seq_one_letter_code
_entity_poly.pdbx_strand_id
1 'polypeptide(L)' 'MVIPRTPAAARMVMAIRQLYSSSTSAAALPRPADPPGKRGRCQLCPRQSDLKTTQTCQKFNAYICKDHAITTCLACI' A
#
# COMPACT_ATOMS: atom_id res chain seq x y z
N MET A 1 -24.69 -23.52 -18.63
CA MET A 1 -24.90 -24.05 -17.26
C MET A 1 -24.54 -25.52 -17.28
N VAL A 2 -23.42 -25.92 -16.67
CA VAL A 2 -22.98 -27.33 -16.67
C VAL A 2 -23.76 -28.06 -15.57
N ILE A 3 -24.67 -28.95 -15.96
CA ILE A 3 -25.43 -29.79 -15.04
C ILE A 3 -24.63 -31.08 -14.79
N PRO A 4 -24.20 -31.38 -13.56
CA PRO A 4 -23.45 -32.62 -13.28
C PRO A 4 -24.30 -33.85 -13.60
N ARG A 5 -23.76 -34.76 -14.42
CA ARG A 5 -24.48 -35.95 -14.88
C ARG A 5 -24.63 -37.05 -13.83
N THR A 6 -23.96 -36.93 -12.68
CA THR A 6 -24.00 -37.94 -11.61
C THR A 6 -24.16 -37.31 -10.22
N PRO A 7 -24.85 -38.00 -9.28
CA PRO A 7 -25.05 -37.52 -7.92
C PRO A 7 -23.73 -37.42 -7.13
N ALA A 8 -22.71 -38.21 -7.46
CA ALA A 8 -21.38 -38.09 -6.87
C ALA A 8 -20.71 -36.75 -7.25
N ALA A 9 -20.78 -36.36 -8.52
CA ALA A 9 -20.24 -35.08 -8.99
C ALA A 9 -21.00 -33.88 -8.39
N ALA A 10 -22.33 -33.98 -8.25
CA ALA A 10 -23.14 -32.94 -7.62
C ALA A 10 -22.72 -32.68 -6.16
N ARG A 11 -22.43 -33.74 -5.38
CA ARG A 11 -21.96 -33.63 -3.99
C ARG A 11 -20.60 -32.94 -3.89
N MET A 12 -19.66 -33.27 -4.76
CA MET A 12 -18.34 -32.62 -4.79
C MET A 12 -18.45 -31.13 -5.14
N VAL A 13 -19.29 -30.77 -6.13
CA VAL A 13 -19.51 -29.36 -6.50
C VAL A 13 -20.14 -28.57 -5.35
N MET A 14 -21.09 -29.14 -4.61
CA MET A 14 -21.66 -28.48 -3.43
C MET A 14 -20.66 -28.34 -2.29
N ALA A 15 -19.83 -29.34 -2.03
CA ALA A 15 -18.78 -29.26 -1.00
C ALA A 15 -17.76 -28.16 -1.30
N ILE A 16 -17.32 -28.03 -2.56
CA ILE A 16 -16.40 -26.94 -2.99
C ILE A 16 -17.07 -25.57 -2.80
N ARG A 17 -18.35 -25.43 -3.18
CA ARG A 17 -19.10 -24.18 -2.96
C ARG A 17 -19.22 -23.85 -1.48
N GLN A 18 -19.48 -24.84 -0.62
CA GLN A 18 -19.55 -24.63 0.83
C GLN A 18 -18.20 -24.21 1.41
N LEU A 19 -17.09 -24.82 1.00
CA LEU A 19 -15.75 -24.40 1.44
C LEU A 19 -15.44 -22.95 1.05
N TYR A 20 -15.84 -22.54 -0.15
CA TYR A 20 -15.66 -21.15 -0.60
C TYR A 20 -16.60 -20.18 0.13
N SER A 21 -17.87 -20.55 0.33
CA SER A 21 -18.86 -19.74 1.05
C SER A 21 -18.60 -19.66 2.56
N SER A 22 -17.95 -20.67 3.15
CA SER A 22 -17.55 -20.69 4.56
C SER A 22 -16.20 -20.01 4.80
N SER A 23 -15.47 -19.66 3.73
CA SER A 23 -14.21 -18.91 3.78
C SER A 23 -14.42 -17.39 3.74
N THR A 24 -15.48 -16.90 4.37
CA THR A 24 -15.59 -15.50 4.84
C THR A 24 -15.28 -15.42 6.32
N SER A 25 -14.19 -16.03 6.77
CA SER A 25 -13.39 -15.34 7.76
C SER A 25 -12.69 -14.21 7.01
N ALA A 26 -13.36 -13.06 6.96
CA ALA A 26 -12.66 -11.78 7.03
C ALA A 26 -11.86 -11.79 8.34
N ALA A 27 -10.79 -12.60 8.38
CA ALA A 27 -9.69 -12.35 9.26
C ALA A 27 -9.36 -10.89 8.99
N ALA A 28 -9.55 -10.05 10.00
CA ALA A 28 -9.18 -8.66 9.98
C ALA A 28 -7.69 -8.60 9.66
N LEU A 29 -7.38 -8.63 8.37
CA LEU A 29 -6.10 -8.18 7.88
C LEU A 29 -6.00 -6.76 8.44
N PRO A 30 -4.90 -6.43 9.17
CA PRO A 30 -4.70 -5.06 9.57
C PRO A 30 -4.91 -4.21 8.33
N ARG A 31 -5.85 -3.25 8.42
CA ARG A 31 -6.14 -2.33 7.31
C ARG A 31 -4.78 -1.92 6.74
N PRO A 32 -4.55 -2.04 5.42
CA PRO A 32 -3.32 -1.51 4.86
C PRO A 32 -3.23 -0.08 5.36
N ALA A 33 -2.15 0.22 6.10
CA ALA A 33 -1.90 1.54 6.63
C ALA A 33 -2.15 2.53 5.48
N ASP A 34 -2.83 3.64 5.79
CA ASP A 34 -3.16 4.67 4.80
C ASP A 34 -2.03 4.82 3.78
N PRO A 35 -2.35 4.87 2.47
CA PRO A 35 -1.33 4.93 1.44
C PRO A 35 -0.34 6.03 1.84
N PRO A 36 0.97 5.74 1.90
CA PRO A 36 1.93 6.72 2.38
C PRO A 36 1.71 8.00 1.60
N GLY A 37 1.38 9.09 2.32
CA GLY A 37 1.01 10.38 1.73
C GLY A 37 1.97 10.77 0.60
N LYS A 38 1.46 11.48 -0.40
CA LYS A 38 2.18 11.79 -1.66
C LYS A 38 3.64 12.15 -1.40
N ARG A 39 4.55 11.29 -1.88
CA ARG A 39 6.01 11.47 -1.77
C ARG A 39 6.51 12.29 -2.93
N GLY A 40 7.21 13.37 -2.63
CA GLY A 40 7.88 14.20 -3.63
C GLY A 40 9.36 13.87 -3.74
N ARG A 41 9.99 14.28 -4.84
CA ARG A 41 11.45 14.20 -5.02
C ARG A 41 12.11 15.35 -4.28
N CYS A 42 13.21 15.10 -3.60
CA CYS A 42 13.96 16.17 -2.97
C CYS A 42 14.48 17.17 -4.01
N GLN A 43 14.24 18.46 -3.77
CA GLN A 43 14.66 19.55 -4.68
C GLN A 43 16.15 19.88 -4.60
N LEU A 44 16.79 19.54 -3.47
CA LEU A 44 18.21 19.78 -3.23
C LEU A 44 19.10 18.63 -3.71
N CYS A 45 18.52 17.44 -3.87
CA CYS A 45 19.24 16.30 -4.39
C CYS A 45 19.46 16.40 -5.91
N PRO A 46 20.62 15.96 -6.42
CA PRO A 46 20.79 15.80 -7.85
C PRO A 46 19.77 14.79 -8.38
N ARG A 47 19.30 14.99 -9.62
CA ARG A 47 18.29 14.11 -10.25
C ARG A 47 18.72 12.64 -10.36
N GLN A 48 20.00 12.33 -10.21
CA GLN A 48 20.49 10.96 -10.28
C GLN A 48 20.15 10.14 -9.02
N SER A 49 20.00 10.76 -7.85
CA SER A 49 19.78 10.03 -6.60
C SER A 49 18.31 9.64 -6.34
N ASP A 50 17.35 10.17 -7.12
CA ASP A 50 15.90 9.94 -7.01
C ASP A 50 15.35 9.88 -5.58
N LEU A 51 15.92 10.67 -4.66
CA LEU A 51 15.52 10.57 -3.25
C LEU A 51 14.11 11.12 -3.06
N LYS A 52 13.19 10.21 -2.74
CA LYS A 52 11.79 10.51 -2.44
C LYS A 52 11.59 10.72 -0.95
N THR A 53 10.87 11.76 -0.60
CA THR A 53 10.62 12.20 0.77
C THR A 53 9.17 12.59 0.94
N THR A 54 8.63 12.34 2.12
CA THR A 54 7.34 12.90 2.57
C THR A 54 7.51 14.24 3.26
N GLN A 55 8.76 14.61 3.61
CA GLN A 55 9.03 15.82 4.37
C GLN A 55 9.13 17.03 3.45
N THR A 56 8.45 18.09 3.87
CA THR A 56 8.43 19.38 3.21
C THR A 56 8.96 20.41 4.18
N CYS A 57 9.88 21.26 3.75
CA CYS A 57 10.40 22.32 4.60
C CYS A 57 9.41 23.49 4.60
N GLN A 58 8.94 23.91 5.78
CA GLN A 58 7.84 24.87 5.90
C GLN A 58 8.20 26.25 5.34
N LYS A 59 9.46 26.67 5.45
CA LYS A 59 9.97 27.95 4.94
C LYS A 59 10.01 28.03 3.41
N PHE A 60 10.37 26.94 2.75
CA PHE A 60 10.56 26.90 1.29
C PHE A 60 9.44 26.19 0.55
N ASN A 61 8.50 25.58 1.29
CA ASN A 61 7.44 24.72 0.78
C ASN A 61 7.93 23.71 -0.28
N ALA A 62 9.12 23.14 -0.04
CA ALA A 62 9.80 22.25 -0.96
C ALA A 62 10.02 20.89 -0.32
N TYR A 63 9.97 19.82 -1.12
CA TYR A 63 10.29 18.47 -0.66
C TYR A 63 11.80 18.33 -0.39
N ILE A 64 12.15 17.88 0.80
CA ILE A 64 13.54 17.79 1.26
C ILE A 64 13.80 16.42 1.90
N CYS A 65 14.91 15.76 1.53
CA CYS A 65 15.30 14.48 2.13
C CYS A 65 15.86 14.71 3.56
N LYS A 66 16.01 13.64 4.34
CA LYS A 66 16.46 13.75 5.74
C LYS A 66 17.83 14.43 5.89
N ASP A 67 18.77 14.14 5.00
CA ASP A 67 20.11 14.74 5.03
C ASP A 67 20.07 16.25 4.76
N HIS A 68 19.23 16.68 3.81
CA HIS A 68 19.03 18.09 3.51
C HIS A 68 18.15 18.80 4.55
N ALA A 69 17.27 18.08 5.24
CA ALA A 69 16.53 18.66 6.35
C ALA A 69 17.49 19.08 7.48
N ILE A 70 18.49 18.25 7.79
CA ILE A 70 19.49 18.51 8.83
C ILE A 70 20.57 19.49 8.38
N THR A 71 20.89 19.60 7.09
CA THR A 71 21.97 20.53 6.67
C THR A 71 21.45 21.90 6.28
N THR A 72 20.25 21.98 5.69
CA THR A 72 19.71 23.20 5.09
C THR A 72 18.47 23.75 5.80
N CYS A 73 17.70 22.91 6.50
CA CYS A 73 16.49 23.32 7.23
C CYS A 73 16.61 23.26 8.76
N LEU A 74 17.82 23.20 9.35
CA LEU A 74 18.02 23.36 10.81
C LEU A 74 17.43 24.68 11.35
N ALA A 75 17.31 25.70 10.50
CA ALA A 75 16.74 26.99 10.84
C ALA A 75 15.22 27.08 10.62
N CYS A 76 14.54 25.97 10.33
CA CYS A 76 13.08 25.92 10.13
C CYS A 76 12.33 25.36 11.34
N ILE A 77 12.90 25.55 12.53
CA ILE A 77 12.24 25.30 13.82
C ILE A 77 11.08 26.28 13.99
#